data_AF-A0A4Z0GP87-F1
#
_entry.id   AF-A0A4Z0GP87-F1
#
_cell.length_a   1.000
_cell.length_b   1.000
_cell.length_c   1.000
_cell.angle_alpha   90.00
_cell.angle_beta   90.00
_cell.angle_gamma   90.00
#
_symmetry.space_group_name_H-M   'P 1'
#
loop_
_entity.id
_entity.type
_entity.pdbx_description
1 polymer ?
#
loop_
_entity_poly.entity_id
_entity_poly.type
_entity_poly.pdbx_seq_one_letter_code
_entity_poly.pdbx_strand_id
1 'polypeptide(L)'
;MTMTAPQSKKQAALEARTVSGHVVTKSPISGDFEAVLSDSDTRAPLPGREVVFSSTAGHNEIGRATTDTHGIATMNSGTRLTQPALVAEVLASGYDARFPGDDQYAPAQDHASTAVQP
;
A
#
# COMPACT_ATOMS: atom_id res chain seq x y z
N MET A 1 22.96 -28.53 0.40
CA MET A 1 22.72 -27.20 -0.18
C MET A 1 22.27 -26.30 0.95
N THR A 2 23.18 -25.53 1.54
CA THR A 2 22.89 -24.61 2.65
C THR A 2 22.10 -23.44 2.10
N MET A 3 20.81 -23.39 2.39
CA MET A 3 19.97 -22.21 2.13
C MET A 3 20.46 -21.14 3.11
N THR A 4 21.27 -20.21 2.63
CA THR A 4 21.72 -19.03 3.37
C THR A 4 20.46 -18.30 3.85
N ALA A 5 20.19 -18.34 5.15
CA ALA A 5 19.20 -17.46 5.74
C ALA A 5 19.63 -16.03 5.37
N PRO A 6 18.82 -15.26 4.62
CA PRO A 6 19.20 -13.89 4.35
C PRO A 6 19.35 -13.17 5.69
N GLN A 7 20.43 -12.41 5.82
CA GLN A 7 20.87 -11.61 6.97
C GLN A 7 19.71 -11.08 7.83
N SER A 8 19.94 -10.94 9.14
CA SER A 8 19.07 -10.31 10.15
C SER A 8 18.67 -8.86 9.80
N LYS A 9 17.95 -8.67 8.69
CA LYS A 9 17.34 -7.42 8.29
C LYS A 9 16.25 -7.11 9.30
N LYS A 10 16.10 -5.83 9.62
CA LYS A 10 15.06 -5.38 10.54
C LYS A 10 13.69 -5.67 9.94
N GLN A 11 12.72 -5.98 10.79
CA GLN A 11 11.36 -6.16 10.31
C GLN A 11 10.73 -4.78 10.12
N ALA A 12 10.12 -4.56 8.95
CA ALA A 12 9.27 -3.39 8.74
C ALA A 12 7.82 -3.78 9.02
N ALA A 13 7.09 -2.89 9.68
CA ALA A 13 5.64 -2.93 9.79
C ALA A 13 5.08 -2.00 8.71
N LEU A 14 4.18 -2.53 7.89
CA LEU A 14 3.41 -1.75 6.93
C LEU A 14 1.95 -1.77 7.39
N GLU A 15 1.32 -0.61 7.46
CA GLU A 15 -0.11 -0.47 7.77
C GLU A 15 -0.80 0.23 6.61
N ALA A 16 -1.61 -0.50 5.84
CA ALA A 16 -2.38 0.05 4.74
C ALA A 16 -3.67 0.69 5.25
N ARG A 17 -4.02 1.87 4.75
CA ARG A 17 -5.16 2.68 5.19
C ARG A 17 -5.85 3.35 4.01
N THR A 18 -7.16 3.20 3.93
CA THR A 18 -7.97 3.94 2.96
C THR A 18 -8.43 5.24 3.60
N VAL A 19 -8.06 6.40 3.05
CA VAL A 19 -8.36 7.70 3.66
C VAL A 19 -9.73 8.23 3.22
N SER A 20 -10.12 8.01 1.97
CA SER A 20 -11.43 8.48 1.47
C SER A 20 -11.85 7.75 0.20
N GLY A 21 -13.07 7.20 0.22
CA GLY A 21 -13.76 6.65 -0.96
C GLY A 21 -15.07 7.40 -1.17
N HIS A 22 -15.02 8.58 -1.80
CA HIS A 22 -16.25 9.29 -2.16
C HIS A 22 -16.79 8.73 -3.48
N VAL A 23 -17.83 7.89 -3.43
CA VAL A 23 -18.65 7.55 -4.60
C VAL A 23 -19.50 8.76 -5.00
N VAL A 24 -18.87 9.75 -5.65
CA VAL A 24 -19.63 10.84 -6.27
C VAL A 24 -20.26 10.25 -7.52
N THR A 25 -21.58 10.14 -7.55
CA THR A 25 -22.43 9.48 -8.55
C THR A 25 -22.25 9.89 -10.03
N LYS A 26 -21.25 10.73 -10.35
CA LYS A 26 -20.94 11.25 -11.69
C LYS A 26 -19.45 11.51 -11.99
N SER A 27 -18.50 11.12 -11.14
CA SER A 27 -17.06 11.39 -11.34
C SER A 27 -16.19 10.15 -11.10
N PRO A 28 -15.03 10.02 -11.77
CA PRO A 28 -14.11 8.91 -11.52
C PRO A 28 -13.73 8.85 -10.04
N ILE A 29 -13.81 7.65 -9.50
CA ILE A 29 -13.54 7.37 -8.09
C ILE A 29 -12.06 7.68 -7.84
N SER A 30 -11.80 8.77 -7.13
CA SER A 30 -10.46 9.10 -6.63
C SER A 30 -10.35 8.44 -5.26
N GLY A 31 -9.60 7.34 -5.18
CA GLY A 31 -9.26 6.72 -3.91
C GLY A 31 -7.93 7.29 -3.40
N ASP A 32 -7.95 7.91 -2.23
CA ASP A 32 -6.72 8.25 -1.52
C ASP A 32 -6.27 7.02 -0.74
N PHE A 33 -5.23 6.37 -1.26
CA PHE A 33 -4.57 5.25 -0.63
C PHE A 33 -3.42 5.78 0.22
N GLU A 34 -3.29 5.25 1.43
CA GLU A 34 -2.23 5.62 2.35
C GLU A 34 -1.63 4.34 2.93
N ALA A 35 -0.32 4.31 3.11
CA ALA A 35 0.33 3.22 3.81
C ALA A 35 1.42 3.76 4.73
N VAL A 36 1.41 3.36 5.99
CA VAL A 36 2.39 3.79 6.98
C VAL A 36 3.44 2.70 7.12
N LEU A 37 4.69 3.03 6.81
CA LEU A 37 5.83 2.15 6.95
C LEU A 37 6.66 2.54 8.17
N SER A 38 6.81 1.58 9.07
CA SER A 38 7.50 1.75 10.34
C SER A 38 8.47 0.60 10.60
N ASP A 39 9.45 0.81 11.47
CA ASP A 39 10.30 -0.25 12.02
C ASP A 39 9.47 -1.07 13.03
N SER A 40 9.39 -2.39 12.86
CA SER A 40 8.53 -3.23 13.71
C SER A 40 9.02 -3.34 15.16
N ASP A 41 10.32 -3.13 15.41
CA ASP A 41 10.93 -3.21 16.73
C ASP A 41 10.80 -1.87 17.49
N THR A 42 11.14 -0.77 16.83
CA THR A 42 11.23 0.57 17.44
C THR A 42 10.00 1.43 17.18
N ARG A 43 9.12 1.02 16.27
CA ARG A 43 7.99 1.81 15.74
C ARG A 43 8.42 3.15 15.12
N ALA A 44 9.70 3.28 14.76
CA ALA A 44 10.21 4.47 14.10
C ALA A 44 9.72 4.53 12.65
N PRO A 45 9.29 5.71 12.15
CA PRO A 45 8.87 5.85 10.76
C PRO A 45 10.04 5.62 9.79
N LEU A 46 9.75 5.00 8.64
CA LEU A 46 10.74 4.69 7.61
C LEU A 46 10.54 5.57 6.38
N PRO A 47 11.17 6.76 6.33
CA PRO A 47 11.04 7.69 5.20
C PRO A 47 11.86 7.25 3.98
N GLY A 48 11.44 7.70 2.79
CA GLY A 48 12.17 7.51 1.54
C GLY A 48 12.13 6.07 0.98
N ARG A 49 11.14 5.27 1.38
CA ARG A 49 10.97 3.88 0.94
C ARG A 49 9.81 3.76 -0.04
N GLU A 50 9.99 2.97 -1.09
CA GLU A 50 8.94 2.73 -2.08
C GLU A 50 7.96 1.67 -1.57
N VAL A 51 6.66 2.00 -1.62
CA VAL A 51 5.55 1.10 -1.36
C VAL A 51 4.76 0.92 -2.65
N VAL A 52 4.51 -0.33 -3.00
CA VAL A 52 3.74 -0.74 -4.17
C VAL A 52 2.31 -1.05 -3.73
N PHE A 53 1.34 -0.50 -4.44
CA PHE A 53 -0.07 -0.71 -4.19
C PHE A 53 -0.66 -1.53 -5.33
N SER A 54 -1.32 -2.63 -5.01
CA SER A 54 -1.91 -3.55 -5.97
C SER A 54 -3.35 -3.91 -5.60
N SER A 55 -4.19 -4.22 -6.59
CA SER A 55 -5.53 -4.77 -6.33
C SER A 55 -5.42 -6.13 -5.63
N THR A 56 -6.23 -6.38 -4.60
CA THR A 56 -6.26 -7.67 -3.91
C THR A 56 -6.83 -8.79 -4.76
N ALA A 57 -7.80 -8.49 -5.63
CA ALA A 57 -8.47 -9.51 -6.43
C ALA A 57 -7.59 -10.03 -7.59
N GLY A 58 -6.78 -9.17 -8.19
CA GLY A 58 -6.00 -9.49 -9.39
C GLY A 58 -4.49 -9.28 -9.28
N HIS A 59 -4.00 -8.76 -8.15
CA HIS A 59 -2.61 -8.32 -7.96
C HIS A 59 -2.11 -7.30 -9.01
N ASN A 60 -3.05 -6.63 -9.69
CA ASN A 60 -2.74 -5.59 -10.65
C ASN A 60 -2.16 -4.37 -9.93
N GLU A 61 -0.97 -3.93 -10.33
CA GLU A 61 -0.32 -2.74 -9.78
C GLU A 61 -1.20 -1.52 -10.07
N ILE A 62 -1.73 -0.90 -9.01
CA ILE A 62 -2.49 0.36 -9.06
C ILE A 62 -1.49 1.51 -9.21
N GLY A 63 -0.37 1.42 -8.49
CA GLY A 63 0.73 2.36 -8.57
C GLY A 63 1.72 2.21 -7.42
N ARG A 64 2.66 3.14 -7.35
CA ARG A 64 3.71 3.19 -6.33
C ARG A 64 3.74 4.56 -5.68
N ALA A 65 4.07 4.61 -4.40
CA ALA A 65 4.35 5.85 -3.69
C ALA A 65 5.56 5.68 -2.77
N THR A 66 6.25 6.80 -2.52
CA THR A 66 7.40 6.83 -1.61
C THR A 66 6.95 7.39 -0.27
N THR A 67 7.42 6.79 0.81
CA THR A 67 7.12 7.25 2.17
C THR A 67 7.75 8.61 2.46
N ASP A 68 6.99 9.49 3.10
CA ASP A 68 7.43 10.82 3.53
C ASP A 68 8.29 10.75 4.81
N THR A 69 8.65 11.91 5.39
CA THR A 69 9.43 12.00 6.65
C THR A 69 8.78 11.30 7.85
N HIS A 70 7.47 11.05 7.81
CA HIS A 70 6.72 10.33 8.83
C HIS A 70 6.49 8.86 8.46
N GLY A 71 7.14 8.35 7.40
CA GLY A 71 6.98 6.98 6.95
C GLY A 71 5.66 6.74 6.20
N ILE A 72 4.95 7.79 5.80
CA ILE A 72 3.62 7.69 5.18
C ILE A 72 3.76 7.76 3.66
N ALA A 73 3.37 6.70 2.97
CA ALA A 73 3.24 6.64 1.53
C ALA A 73 1.80 6.93 1.13
N THR A 74 1.54 8.14 0.64
CA THR A 74 0.22 8.53 0.13
C THR A 74 0.20 8.44 -1.39
N MET A 75 -0.78 7.72 -1.93
CA MET A 75 -1.05 7.64 -3.35
C MET A 75 -2.50 8.08 -3.64
N ASN A 76 -2.65 9.21 -4.32
CA ASN A 76 -3.92 9.54 -4.93
C ASN A 76 -4.06 8.76 -6.23
N SER A 77 -5.06 7.89 -6.29
CA SER A 77 -5.28 7.08 -7.48
C SER A 77 -6.04 7.80 -8.59
N GLY A 78 -6.59 9.00 -8.34
CA GLY A 78 -7.07 9.99 -9.31
C GLY A 78 -7.50 9.43 -10.67
N THR A 79 -6.73 9.74 -11.71
CA THR A 79 -6.91 9.18 -13.07
C THR A 79 -6.13 7.89 -13.32
N ARG A 80 -5.37 7.36 -12.36
CA ARG A 80 -4.63 6.09 -12.51
C ARG A 80 -5.58 4.90 -12.51
N LEU A 81 -6.65 4.99 -11.73
CA LEU A 81 -7.80 4.12 -11.82
C LEU A 81 -8.68 4.49 -13.04
N THR A 82 -8.09 4.47 -14.23
CA THR A 82 -8.81 4.66 -15.51
C THR A 82 -9.71 3.47 -15.86
N GLN A 83 -9.38 2.29 -15.35
CA GLN A 83 -10.06 1.05 -15.67
C GLN A 83 -11.25 0.83 -14.71
N PRO A 84 -12.49 0.82 -15.22
CA PRO A 84 -13.68 0.60 -14.38
C PRO A 84 -13.65 -0.75 -13.66
N ALA A 85 -13.07 -1.78 -14.30
CA ALA A 85 -12.89 -3.10 -13.71
C ALA A 85 -11.97 -3.04 -12.48
N LEU A 86 -10.80 -2.38 -12.61
CA LEU A 86 -9.86 -2.22 -11.50
C LEU A 86 -10.45 -1.39 -10.36
N VAL A 87 -11.21 -0.34 -10.67
CA VAL A 87 -11.97 0.44 -9.67
C VAL A 87 -12.95 -0.46 -8.92
N ALA A 88 -13.76 -1.24 -9.64
CA ALA A 88 -14.74 -2.13 -9.04
C ALA A 88 -14.08 -3.20 -8.17
N GLU A 89 -12.95 -3.77 -8.62
CA GLU A 89 -12.16 -4.74 -7.86
C GLU A 89 -11.60 -4.12 -6.56
N VAL A 90 -10.98 -2.95 -6.65
CA VAL A 90 -10.42 -2.29 -5.47
C VAL A 90 -11.53 -1.88 -4.49
N LEU A 91 -12.70 -1.49 -4.97
CA LEU A 91 -13.84 -1.22 -4.08
C LEU A 91 -14.45 -2.48 -3.47
N ALA A 92 -14.50 -3.57 -4.23
CA ALA A 92 -15.09 -4.83 -3.78
C ALA A 92 -14.17 -5.60 -2.82
N SER A 93 -12.86 -5.57 -3.06
CA SER A 93 -11.87 -6.42 -2.37
C SER A 93 -10.78 -5.63 -1.64
N GLY A 94 -10.64 -4.33 -1.90
CA GLY A 94 -9.55 -3.53 -1.36
C GLY A 94 -8.28 -3.56 -2.21
N TYR A 95 -7.20 -3.10 -1.61
CA TYR A 95 -5.87 -3.10 -2.20
C TYR A 95 -4.84 -3.58 -1.17
N ASP A 96 -3.78 -4.18 -1.67
CA ASP A 96 -2.60 -4.57 -0.90
C ASP A 96 -1.52 -3.51 -1.06
N ALA A 97 -1.02 -3.01 0.06
CA ALA A 97 0.23 -2.26 0.09
C ALA A 97 1.37 -3.26 0.33
N ARG A 98 2.44 -3.15 -0.43
CA ARG A 98 3.62 -4.00 -0.31
C ARG A 98 4.88 -3.17 -0.36
N PHE A 99 5.67 -3.31 0.68
CA PHE A 99 7.06 -2.88 0.74
C PHE A 99 7.95 -4.05 0.29
N PRO A 100 8.70 -3.93 -0.82
CA PRO A 100 9.54 -5.02 -1.34
C PRO A 100 10.74 -5.37 -0.45
N GLY A 101 11.01 -4.56 0.57
CA GLY A 101 12.24 -4.68 1.36
C GLY A 101 13.39 -3.90 0.72
N ASP A 102 14.45 -3.71 1.49
CA ASP A 102 15.69 -3.10 1.03
C ASP A 102 16.90 -3.79 1.69
N ASP A 103 18.09 -3.22 1.58
CA ASP A 103 19.30 -3.73 2.22
C ASP A 103 19.18 -3.79 3.76
N GLN A 104 18.40 -2.89 4.35
CA GLN A 104 18.24 -2.75 5.80
C GLN A 104 16.99 -3.45 6.35
N TYR A 105 15.89 -3.43 5.62
CA TYR A 105 14.60 -3.96 6.07
C TYR A 105 14.11 -5.14 5.22
N ALA A 106 13.49 -6.12 5.88
CA ALA A 106 12.77 -7.20 5.21
C ALA A 106 11.51 -6.67 4.51
N PRO A 107 11.01 -7.36 3.46
CA PRO A 107 9.73 -7.02 2.85
C PRO A 107 8.58 -7.06 3.86
N ALA A 108 7.62 -6.16 3.67
CA ALA A 108 6.40 -6.09 4.46
C ALA A 108 5.20 -5.91 3.53
N GLN A 109 4.03 -6.38 3.95
CA GLN A 109 2.80 -6.21 3.18
C GLN A 109 1.62 -6.11 4.14
N ASP A 110 0.60 -5.37 3.72
CA ASP A 110 -0.64 -5.24 4.47
C ASP A 110 -1.83 -4.99 3.54
N HIS A 111 -3.00 -5.44 3.96
CA HIS A 111 -4.23 -5.38 3.18
C HIS A 111 -5.17 -4.33 3.76
N ALA A 112 -5.57 -3.37 2.93
CA ALA A 112 -6.60 -2.40 3.27
C ALA A 112 -7.87 -2.63 2.45
N SER A 113 -9.00 -2.74 3.14
CA SER A 113 -10.30 -2.73 2.51
C SER A 113 -10.71 -1.29 2.19
N THR A 114 -11.23 -1.06 0.99
CA THR A 114 -11.87 0.22 0.60
C THR A 114 -13.35 0.26 1.01
N ALA A 115 -13.79 -0.69 1.83
CA ALA A 115 -15.16 -0.82 2.30
C ALA A 115 -15.55 0.49 3.00
N VAL A 116 -16.31 1.32 2.28
CA VAL A 116 -17.06 2.42 2.85
C VAL A 116 -17.90 1.78 3.95
N GLN A 117 -17.60 2.07 5.22
CA GLN A 117 -18.49 1.64 6.30
C GLN A 117 -19.87 2.28 6.00
N PRO A 118 -20.95 1.47 5.95
CA PRO A 118 -22.29 1.99 5.71
C PRO A 118 -22.75 2.95 6.81
#